data_AF-A0A5C5WWF4-F1
#
_entry.id   AF-A0A5C5WWF4-F1
#
_cell.length_a   1.000
_cell.length_b   1.000
_cell.length_c   1.000
_cell.angle_alpha   90.00
_cell.angle_beta   90.00
_cell.angle_gamma   90.00
#
_symmetry.space_group_name_H-M   'P 1'
#
loop_
_entity.id
_entity.type
_entity.pdbx_description
1 polymer ?
#
loop_
_entity_poly.entity_id
_entity_poly.type
_entity_poly.pdbx_seq_one_letter_code
_entity_poly.pdbx_strand_id
1 'polypeptide(L)'
;MKFTHKFVMAALVAVVSISLASFSVAQEGRQGRGGRPGGGGPGGPGGWGGGRGGPGAQAGDPVIGLLRVEEVREELKITPKQVEAITKMSEANRGERPDFAAFGQMSDEERKEAFAKMQKEQAARAAEMKEQLYEVLLPQQMERLEQIALQQQGTRALMNPEYAKELGLSDEQNKKLVEVQESLMEEMRGKMREMFAGGGAGGGDPREKMKEMRKEMDDKVLAVLTSEQKQKFEDMKGVAFEMPEQEGWGGRGGARGGRGGDRGGRGGDRGGRARGEGRPQIEE
;
A
#
# COMPACT_ATOMS: atom_id res chain seq x y z
N MET A 1 -17.47 22.78 17.05
CA MET A 1 -18.78 22.14 17.28
C MET A 1 -18.51 20.74 17.78
N LYS A 2 -19.11 20.37 18.92
CA LYS A 2 -18.92 19.06 19.56
C LYS A 2 -19.79 18.04 18.81
N PHE A 3 -19.23 16.90 18.40
CA PHE A 3 -19.99 15.82 17.77
C PHE A 3 -21.01 15.27 18.78
N THR A 4 -22.24 15.77 18.74
CA THR A 4 -23.37 15.17 19.46
C THR A 4 -24.03 14.15 18.53
N HIS A 5 -23.48 12.95 18.45
CA HIS A 5 -24.22 11.82 17.90
C HIS A 5 -25.26 11.38 18.94
N LYS A 6 -26.54 11.64 18.62
CA LYS A 6 -27.68 11.17 19.40
C LYS A 6 -27.72 9.65 19.32
N PHE A 7 -27.46 9.00 20.44
CA PHE A 7 -27.62 7.56 20.63
C PHE A 7 -29.09 7.17 20.41
N VAL A 8 -29.34 6.31 19.42
CA VAL A 8 -30.57 5.50 19.36
C VAL A 8 -30.13 4.05 19.52
N MET A 9 -30.20 3.58 20.77
CA MET A 9 -30.09 2.16 21.13
C MET A 9 -31.29 1.42 20.55
N ALA A 10 -31.08 0.61 19.51
CA ALA A 10 -32.02 -0.41 19.08
C ALA A 10 -31.29 -1.76 19.05
N ALA A 11 -31.51 -2.56 20.09
CA ALA A 11 -31.06 -3.94 20.15
C ALA A 11 -31.80 -4.76 19.08
N LEU A 12 -31.07 -5.28 18.10
CA LEU A 12 -31.56 -6.30 17.18
C LEU A 12 -30.56 -7.46 17.16
N VAL A 13 -30.93 -8.53 17.85
CA VAL A 13 -30.29 -9.84 17.74
C VAL A 13 -30.74 -10.43 16.40
N ALA A 14 -29.83 -10.51 15.43
CA ALA A 14 -30.01 -11.27 14.20
C ALA A 14 -28.99 -12.42 14.16
N VAL A 15 -29.46 -13.63 14.45
CA VAL A 15 -28.71 -14.87 14.23
C VAL A 15 -28.72 -15.15 12.73
N VAL A 16 -27.58 -14.98 12.06
CA VAL A 16 -27.40 -15.39 10.66
C VAL A 16 -26.58 -16.67 10.64
N SER A 17 -27.29 -17.80 10.52
CA SER A 17 -26.74 -19.12 10.24
C SER A 17 -26.42 -19.25 8.75
N ILE A 18 -25.14 -19.25 8.38
CA ILE A 18 -24.69 -19.54 7.02
C ILE A 18 -24.35 -21.03 6.91
N SER A 19 -25.20 -21.76 6.18
CA SER A 19 -24.98 -23.15 5.79
C SER A 19 -23.91 -23.24 4.72
N LEU A 20 -22.81 -23.93 5.04
CA LEU A 20 -21.73 -24.27 4.11
C LEU A 20 -22.19 -25.36 3.13
N ALA A 21 -22.19 -25.06 1.83
CA ALA A 21 -22.19 -26.07 0.78
C ALA A 21 -20.80 -26.09 0.13
N SER A 22 -20.02 -27.11 0.45
CA SER A 22 -18.71 -27.38 -0.16
C SER A 22 -18.88 -27.91 -1.58
N PHE A 23 -18.27 -27.25 -2.56
CA PHE A 23 -17.97 -27.86 -3.86
C PHE A 23 -16.47 -28.09 -3.97
N SER A 24 -16.09 -29.35 -3.87
CA SER A 24 -14.74 -29.85 -4.16
C SER A 24 -14.61 -30.03 -5.68
N VAL A 25 -13.70 -29.30 -6.33
CA VAL A 25 -13.23 -29.66 -7.68
C VAL A 25 -11.81 -30.19 -7.56
N ALA A 26 -11.68 -31.43 -8.05
CA ALA A 26 -10.49 -32.26 -7.98
C ALA A 26 -9.34 -31.71 -8.82
N GLN A 27 -8.14 -31.83 -8.27
CA GLN A 27 -6.85 -31.58 -8.91
C GLN A 27 -6.42 -32.85 -9.66
N GLU A 28 -6.38 -32.81 -10.98
CA GLU A 28 -5.79 -33.88 -11.80
C GLU A 28 -4.55 -33.37 -12.52
N GLY A 29 -3.44 -34.07 -12.30
CA GLY A 29 -2.11 -33.64 -12.65
C GLY A 29 -1.78 -33.77 -14.15
N ARG A 30 -0.89 -32.91 -14.61
CA ARG A 30 -0.09 -33.20 -15.81
C ARG A 30 1.35 -32.76 -15.59
N GLN A 31 2.21 -33.77 -15.51
CA GLN A 31 3.66 -33.70 -15.46
C GLN A 31 4.17 -34.03 -16.88
N GLY A 32 5.07 -33.23 -17.46
CA GLY A 32 5.59 -33.55 -18.81
C GLY A 32 6.42 -32.49 -19.55
N ARG A 33 7.59 -32.15 -18.97
CA ARG A 33 8.87 -31.64 -19.54
C ARG A 33 9.03 -31.44 -21.07
N GLY A 34 9.64 -30.30 -21.46
CA GLY A 34 10.42 -30.17 -22.71
C GLY A 34 10.95 -28.75 -23.05
N GLY A 35 12.28 -28.55 -22.97
CA GLY A 35 13.11 -27.73 -23.90
C GLY A 35 13.14 -26.17 -23.82
N ARG A 36 14.28 -25.60 -23.37
CA ARG A 36 14.80 -24.22 -23.60
C ARG A 36 15.34 -24.07 -25.05
N PRO A 37 15.78 -22.90 -25.63
CA PRO A 37 16.40 -21.72 -24.96
C PRO A 37 16.16 -20.30 -25.56
N GLY A 38 16.44 -19.26 -24.75
CA GLY A 38 17.16 -18.05 -25.20
C GLY A 38 16.40 -16.93 -25.91
N GLY A 39 16.13 -15.83 -25.21
CA GLY A 39 15.63 -14.58 -25.79
C GLY A 39 15.43 -13.47 -24.76
N GLY A 40 16.39 -13.27 -23.86
CA GLY A 40 16.36 -12.17 -22.89
C GLY A 40 16.79 -10.86 -23.55
N GLY A 41 15.86 -10.18 -24.22
CA GLY A 41 16.02 -8.80 -24.67
C GLY A 41 15.82 -7.81 -23.52
N PRO A 42 16.61 -6.71 -23.45
CA PRO A 42 16.49 -5.71 -22.41
C PRO A 42 15.32 -4.76 -22.67
N GLY A 43 14.43 -4.59 -21.69
CA GLY A 43 13.51 -3.46 -21.61
C GLY A 43 12.13 -3.66 -22.26
N GLY A 44 11.22 -4.29 -21.53
CA GLY A 44 9.77 -4.14 -21.73
C GLY A 44 9.19 -3.14 -20.73
N PRO A 45 8.34 -2.17 -21.13
CA PRO A 45 7.78 -1.18 -20.21
C PRO A 45 6.71 -1.82 -19.32
N GLY A 46 6.82 -1.63 -18.00
CA GLY A 46 5.74 -1.96 -17.06
C GLY A 46 6.04 -3.09 -16.08
N GLY A 47 7.23 -3.11 -15.50
CA GLY A 47 7.49 -3.89 -14.29
C GLY A 47 6.73 -3.31 -13.10
N TRP A 48 5.50 -3.77 -12.88
CA TRP A 48 4.81 -3.68 -11.59
C TRP A 48 5.49 -4.62 -10.60
N GLY A 49 6.73 -4.27 -10.23
CA GLY A 49 7.48 -4.94 -9.19
C GLY A 49 6.86 -4.60 -7.84
N GLY A 50 6.21 -5.58 -7.21
CA GLY A 50 6.34 -5.96 -5.79
C GLY A 50 6.38 -4.89 -4.70
N GLY A 51 5.96 -3.66 -4.99
CA GLY A 51 5.89 -2.55 -4.04
C GLY A 51 4.45 -2.37 -3.61
N ARG A 52 4.26 -2.24 -2.30
CA ARG A 52 3.01 -2.03 -1.56
C ARG A 52 2.36 -0.67 -1.91
N GLY A 53 2.10 -0.41 -3.20
CA GLY A 53 1.78 0.91 -3.73
C GLY A 53 1.33 0.91 -5.20
N GLY A 54 0.67 -0.16 -5.66
CA GLY A 54 -0.08 -0.06 -6.91
C GLY A 54 -1.26 0.94 -6.76
N PRO A 55 -1.85 1.47 -7.84
CA PRO A 55 -3.07 2.28 -7.88
C PRO A 55 -4.30 1.65 -7.20
N GLY A 56 -4.24 0.38 -6.77
CA GLY A 56 -5.24 -0.26 -5.90
C GLY A 56 -4.93 -0.17 -4.41
N ALA A 57 -3.71 0.21 -4.00
CA ALA A 57 -3.32 0.41 -2.60
C ALA A 57 -3.87 1.72 -2.00
N GLN A 58 -4.51 2.56 -2.82
CA GLN A 58 -5.14 3.81 -2.42
C GLN A 58 -6.61 3.65 -1.96
N ALA A 59 -7.21 2.46 -2.06
CA ALA A 59 -8.66 2.28 -1.90
C ALA A 59 -9.09 1.70 -0.54
N GLY A 60 -8.17 1.55 0.42
CA GLY A 60 -8.52 1.17 1.80
C GLY A 60 -8.74 2.40 2.68
N ASP A 61 -9.69 2.33 3.61
CA ASP A 61 -9.87 3.37 4.64
C ASP A 61 -8.55 3.52 5.44
N PRO A 62 -7.95 4.72 5.51
CA PRO A 62 -6.71 4.98 6.24
C PRO A 62 -6.80 4.55 7.72
N VAL A 63 -7.98 4.66 8.34
CA VAL A 63 -8.24 4.39 9.75
C VAL A 63 -7.89 2.95 10.12
N ILE A 64 -8.28 1.99 9.26
CA ILE A 64 -8.06 0.56 9.49
C ILE A 64 -6.57 0.21 9.36
N GLY A 65 -5.86 0.90 8.46
CA GLY A 65 -4.42 0.73 8.29
C GLY A 65 -3.63 1.10 9.55
N LEU A 66 -4.06 2.14 10.26
CA LEU A 66 -3.38 2.67 11.44
C LEU A 66 -3.48 1.76 12.67
N LEU A 67 -4.57 1.01 12.82
CA LEU A 67 -4.74 0.05 13.92
C LEU A 67 -3.72 -1.12 13.86
N ARG A 68 -3.00 -1.27 12.75
CA ARG A 68 -1.89 -2.24 12.64
C ARG A 68 -0.59 -1.74 13.29
N VAL A 69 -0.50 -0.45 13.59
CA VAL A 69 0.65 0.17 14.25
C VAL A 69 0.47 0.05 15.76
N GLU A 70 1.49 -0.40 16.48
CA GLU A 70 1.38 -0.65 17.93
C GLU A 70 1.25 0.68 18.68
N GLU A 71 2.07 1.66 18.31
CA GLU A 71 2.11 2.99 18.91
C GLU A 71 0.78 3.73 18.76
N VAL A 72 0.06 3.52 17.65
CA VAL A 72 -1.30 4.03 17.48
C VAL A 72 -2.26 3.33 18.45
N ARG A 73 -2.14 2.00 18.62
CA ARG A 73 -2.98 1.27 19.57
C ARG A 73 -2.69 1.66 21.02
N GLU A 74 -1.44 1.95 21.36
CA GLU A 74 -1.03 2.45 22.67
C GLU A 74 -1.59 3.85 22.94
N GLU A 75 -1.46 4.78 21.99
CA GLU A 75 -2.04 6.13 22.06
C GLU A 75 -3.56 6.09 22.28
N LEU A 76 -4.23 5.19 21.56
CA LEU A 76 -5.67 4.97 21.68
C LEU A 76 -6.05 4.13 22.91
N LYS A 77 -5.07 3.60 23.65
CA LYS A 77 -5.26 2.71 24.80
C LYS A 77 -6.19 1.54 24.48
N ILE A 78 -6.00 0.94 23.29
CA ILE A 78 -6.78 -0.19 22.83
C ILE A 78 -6.57 -1.36 23.79
N THR A 79 -7.65 -1.89 24.35
CA THR A 79 -7.56 -3.02 25.28
C THR A 79 -7.28 -4.34 24.55
N PRO A 80 -6.75 -5.37 25.23
CA PRO A 80 -6.53 -6.68 24.61
C PRO A 80 -7.79 -7.28 23.98
N LYS A 81 -8.96 -7.06 24.61
CA LYS A 81 -10.26 -7.51 24.06
C LYS A 81 -10.61 -6.79 22.76
N GLN A 82 -10.34 -5.50 22.67
CA GLN A 82 -10.56 -4.73 21.45
C GLN A 82 -9.57 -5.16 20.35
N VAL A 83 -8.31 -5.44 20.68
CA VAL A 83 -7.35 -6.00 19.70
C VAL A 83 -7.86 -7.33 19.13
N GLU A 84 -8.36 -8.22 19.97
CA GLU A 84 -8.94 -9.49 19.53
C GLU A 84 -10.14 -9.28 18.60
N ALA A 85 -11.06 -8.37 18.97
CA ALA A 85 -12.22 -8.02 18.15
C ALA A 85 -11.82 -7.42 16.78
N ILE A 86 -10.88 -6.46 16.76
CA ILE A 86 -10.35 -5.85 15.54
C ILE A 86 -9.68 -6.91 14.65
N THR A 87 -8.99 -7.88 15.26
CA THR A 87 -8.32 -8.98 14.54
C THR A 87 -9.34 -9.88 13.86
N LYS A 88 -10.35 -10.35 14.61
CA LYS A 88 -11.44 -11.19 14.06
C LYS A 88 -12.22 -10.46 12.96
N MET A 89 -12.53 -9.18 13.19
CA MET A 89 -13.16 -8.31 12.20
C MET A 89 -12.30 -8.23 10.92
N SER A 90 -10.99 -8.02 11.04
CA SER A 90 -10.07 -7.94 9.90
C SER A 90 -9.92 -9.27 9.16
N GLU A 91 -10.02 -10.41 9.85
CA GLU A 91 -9.99 -11.74 9.26
C GLU A 91 -11.28 -12.05 8.51
N ALA A 92 -12.44 -11.73 9.09
CA ALA A 92 -13.75 -11.90 8.46
C ALA A 92 -13.90 -11.03 7.20
N ASN A 93 -13.32 -9.84 7.21
CA ASN A 93 -13.35 -8.90 6.09
C ASN A 93 -12.16 -9.06 5.12
N ARG A 94 -11.36 -10.13 5.25
CA ARG A 94 -10.25 -10.38 4.33
C ARG A 94 -10.81 -10.67 2.94
N GLY A 95 -10.71 -9.66 2.07
CA GLY A 95 -11.06 -9.81 0.66
C GLY A 95 -10.20 -10.83 -0.08
N GLU A 96 -10.72 -11.31 -1.20
CA GLU A 96 -9.93 -12.11 -2.15
C GLU A 96 -8.72 -11.30 -2.62
N ARG A 97 -7.57 -11.96 -2.63
CA ARG A 97 -6.36 -11.36 -3.21
C ARG A 97 -6.54 -11.29 -4.72
N PRO A 98 -6.38 -10.11 -5.35
CA PRO A 98 -6.44 -10.01 -6.79
C PRO A 98 -5.41 -10.95 -7.43
N ASP A 99 -5.83 -11.73 -8.43
CA ASP A 99 -4.91 -12.53 -9.23
C ASP A 99 -4.18 -11.65 -10.24
N PHE A 100 -3.10 -11.02 -9.78
CA PHE A 100 -2.29 -10.12 -10.61
C PHE A 100 -1.73 -10.79 -11.88
N ALA A 101 -1.62 -12.14 -11.94
CA ALA A 101 -1.20 -12.84 -13.15
C ALA A 101 -2.31 -12.86 -14.21
N ALA A 102 -3.59 -12.89 -13.79
CA ALA A 102 -4.73 -12.74 -14.68
C ALA A 102 -4.86 -11.30 -15.22
N PHE A 103 -4.55 -10.28 -14.41
CA PHE A 103 -4.57 -8.86 -14.86
C PHE A 103 -3.59 -8.56 -16.00
N GLY A 104 -2.48 -9.29 -16.07
CA GLY A 104 -1.49 -9.17 -17.15
C GLY A 104 -1.96 -9.74 -18.49
N GLN A 105 -2.99 -10.59 -18.49
CA GLN A 105 -3.54 -11.24 -19.69
C GLN A 105 -4.81 -10.56 -20.21
N MET A 106 -5.42 -9.68 -19.41
CA MET A 106 -6.60 -8.88 -19.79
C MET A 106 -6.24 -7.77 -20.80
N SER A 107 -7.19 -7.43 -21.67
CA SER A 107 -7.15 -6.20 -22.45
C SER A 107 -7.22 -4.94 -21.56
N ASP A 108 -6.93 -3.77 -22.11
CA ASP A 108 -6.95 -2.52 -21.35
C ASP A 108 -8.36 -2.15 -20.85
N GLU A 109 -9.39 -2.46 -21.62
CA GLU A 109 -10.79 -2.24 -21.26
C GLU A 109 -11.21 -3.17 -20.12
N GLU A 110 -10.96 -4.48 -20.26
CA GLU A 110 -11.25 -5.48 -19.21
C GLU A 110 -10.49 -5.16 -17.91
N ARG A 111 -9.25 -4.70 -18.03
CA ARG A 111 -8.44 -4.28 -16.89
C ARG A 111 -9.08 -3.08 -16.17
N LYS A 112 -9.55 -2.08 -16.92
CA LYS A 112 -10.21 -0.88 -16.36
C LYS A 112 -11.49 -1.25 -15.63
N GLU A 113 -12.31 -2.13 -16.20
CA GLU A 113 -13.54 -2.63 -15.56
C GLU A 113 -13.23 -3.44 -14.30
N ALA A 114 -12.25 -4.34 -14.36
CA ALA A 114 -11.81 -5.12 -13.20
C ALA A 114 -11.30 -4.20 -12.07
N PHE A 115 -10.54 -3.15 -12.39
CA PHE A 115 -10.13 -2.14 -11.40
C PHE A 115 -11.31 -1.38 -10.81
N ALA A 116 -12.26 -0.93 -11.62
CA ALA A 116 -13.45 -0.23 -11.14
C ALA A 116 -14.28 -1.11 -10.19
N LYS A 117 -14.45 -2.39 -10.52
CA LYS A 117 -15.10 -3.38 -9.66
C LYS A 117 -14.36 -3.55 -8.34
N MET A 118 -13.05 -3.78 -8.38
CA MET A 118 -12.23 -3.92 -7.17
C MET A 118 -12.26 -2.68 -6.28
N GLN A 119 -12.27 -1.48 -6.85
CA GLN A 119 -12.38 -0.24 -6.07
C GLN A 119 -13.74 -0.16 -5.37
N LYS A 120 -14.83 -0.45 -6.08
CA LYS A 120 -16.17 -0.44 -5.50
C LYS A 120 -16.32 -1.45 -4.36
N GLU A 121 -15.81 -2.67 -4.54
CA GLU A 121 -15.82 -3.70 -3.49
C GLU A 121 -14.94 -3.34 -2.29
N GLN A 122 -13.78 -2.73 -2.53
CA GLN A 122 -12.92 -2.22 -1.45
C GLN A 122 -13.59 -1.09 -0.68
N ALA A 123 -14.22 -0.14 -1.36
CA ALA A 123 -14.93 0.97 -0.72
C ALA A 123 -16.12 0.46 0.12
N ALA A 124 -16.89 -0.51 -0.38
CA ALA A 124 -17.99 -1.11 0.37
C ALA A 124 -17.50 -1.83 1.64
N ARG A 125 -16.46 -2.67 1.52
CA ARG A 125 -15.85 -3.34 2.69
C ARG A 125 -15.23 -2.35 3.68
N ALA A 126 -14.63 -1.27 3.18
CA ALA A 126 -14.06 -0.23 4.01
C ALA A 126 -15.15 0.46 4.86
N ALA A 127 -16.29 0.80 4.25
CA ALA A 127 -17.44 1.37 4.96
C ALA A 127 -17.99 0.40 6.02
N GLU A 128 -18.19 -0.87 5.67
CA GLU A 128 -18.66 -1.90 6.61
C GLU A 128 -17.70 -2.09 7.80
N MET A 129 -16.40 -2.19 7.53
CA MET A 129 -15.40 -2.28 8.60
C MET A 129 -15.36 -1.03 9.47
N LYS A 130 -15.57 0.16 8.90
CA LYS A 130 -15.64 1.40 9.67
C LYS A 130 -16.85 1.39 10.61
N GLU A 131 -18.00 0.92 10.16
CA GLU A 131 -19.19 0.74 11.00
C GLU A 131 -18.92 -0.24 12.15
N GLN A 132 -18.33 -1.40 11.86
CA GLN A 132 -17.94 -2.38 12.88
C GLN A 132 -16.94 -1.82 13.89
N LEU A 133 -16.03 -0.93 13.47
CA LEU A 133 -15.10 -0.27 14.39
C LEU A 133 -15.82 0.64 15.39
N TYR A 134 -16.91 1.31 15.03
CA TYR A 134 -17.70 2.10 15.99
C TYR A 134 -18.40 1.24 17.05
N GLU A 135 -18.61 -0.06 16.80
CA GLU A 135 -19.16 -0.98 17.80
C GLU A 135 -18.08 -1.49 18.77
N VAL A 136 -16.82 -1.55 18.32
CA VAL A 136 -15.69 -2.09 19.09
C VAL A 136 -14.93 -1.00 19.86
N LEU A 137 -14.77 0.18 19.25
CA LEU A 137 -14.02 1.29 19.81
C LEU A 137 -14.93 2.28 20.54
N LEU A 138 -14.42 2.82 21.64
CA LEU A 138 -15.13 3.88 22.36
C LEU A 138 -15.15 5.17 21.51
N PRO A 139 -16.14 6.06 21.67
CA PRO A 139 -16.26 7.27 20.85
C PRO A 139 -14.98 8.11 20.81
N GLN A 140 -14.32 8.30 21.95
CA GLN A 140 -13.05 9.04 22.04
C GLN A 140 -11.87 8.33 21.36
N GLN A 141 -11.89 7.00 21.27
CA GLN A 141 -10.86 6.24 20.55
C GLN A 141 -11.06 6.39 19.04
N MET A 142 -12.31 6.36 18.57
CA MET A 142 -12.62 6.63 17.17
C MET A 142 -12.25 8.05 16.77
N GLU A 143 -12.64 9.05 17.56
CA GLU A 143 -12.29 10.46 17.31
C GLU A 143 -10.76 10.65 17.23
N ARG A 144 -10.01 10.08 18.18
CA ARG A 144 -8.55 10.18 18.16
C ARG A 144 -7.93 9.45 16.97
N LEU A 145 -8.49 8.32 16.57
CA LEU A 145 -8.01 7.55 15.43
C LEU A 145 -8.26 8.28 14.10
N GLU A 146 -9.41 8.94 13.95
CA GLU A 146 -9.73 9.79 12.80
C GLU A 146 -8.81 11.02 12.74
N GLN A 147 -8.50 11.65 13.88
CA GLN A 147 -7.50 12.71 13.96
C GLN A 147 -6.12 12.26 13.46
N ILE A 148 -5.66 11.07 13.90
CA ILE A 148 -4.37 10.51 13.44
C ILE A 148 -4.46 10.20 11.94
N ALA A 149 -5.56 9.64 11.45
CA ALA A 149 -5.78 9.39 10.02
C ALA A 149 -5.70 10.68 9.20
N LEU A 150 -6.34 11.75 9.67
CA LEU A 150 -6.30 13.07 9.05
C LEU A 150 -4.88 13.64 9.00
N GLN A 151 -4.11 13.50 10.08
CA GLN A 151 -2.70 13.90 10.11
C GLN A 151 -1.84 13.12 9.11
N GLN A 152 -2.06 11.80 8.99
CA GLN A 152 -1.31 10.97 8.05
C GLN A 152 -1.67 11.22 6.59
N GLN A 153 -2.94 11.52 6.32
CA GLN A 153 -3.38 11.85 4.96
C GLN A 153 -2.96 13.25 4.53
N GLY A 154 -2.91 14.22 5.47
CA GLY A 154 -2.64 15.61 5.15
C GLY A 154 -3.67 16.16 4.16
N THR A 155 -3.23 17.01 3.22
CA THR A 155 -4.11 17.67 2.24
C THR A 155 -4.92 16.71 1.36
N ARG A 156 -4.47 15.45 1.21
CA ARG A 156 -5.23 14.42 0.49
C ARG A 156 -6.57 14.10 1.12
N ALA A 157 -6.71 14.32 2.43
CA ALA A 157 -7.97 14.15 3.15
C ALA A 157 -9.08 15.05 2.60
N LEU A 158 -8.75 16.19 1.97
CA LEU A 158 -9.72 17.11 1.38
C LEU A 158 -10.52 16.48 0.23
N MET A 159 -10.04 15.38 -0.34
CA MET A 159 -10.75 14.62 -1.38
C MET A 159 -11.68 13.55 -0.80
N ASN A 160 -11.62 13.30 0.51
CA ASN A 160 -12.57 12.42 1.17
C ASN A 160 -13.91 13.15 1.32
N PRO A 161 -15.04 12.57 0.87
CA PRO A 161 -16.35 13.21 0.97
C PRO A 161 -16.76 13.60 2.40
N GLU A 162 -16.36 12.84 3.41
CA GLU A 162 -16.69 13.14 4.82
C GLU A 162 -15.97 14.40 5.29
N TYR A 163 -14.66 14.50 5.08
CA TYR A 163 -13.88 15.68 5.44
C TYR A 163 -14.26 16.91 4.59
N ALA A 164 -14.52 16.72 3.29
CA ALA A 164 -15.00 17.78 2.41
C ALA A 164 -16.34 18.36 2.91
N LYS A 165 -17.27 17.47 3.29
CA LYS A 165 -18.57 17.86 3.86
C LYS A 165 -18.39 18.55 5.20
N GLU A 166 -17.53 18.04 6.07
CA GLU A 166 -17.27 18.65 7.38
C GLU A 166 -16.68 20.05 7.23
N LEU A 167 -15.73 20.25 6.32
CA LEU A 167 -15.15 21.56 6.01
C LEU A 167 -16.11 22.48 5.25
N GLY A 168 -17.25 21.96 4.78
CA GLY A 168 -18.22 22.72 3.99
C GLY A 168 -17.63 23.20 2.66
N LEU A 169 -16.86 22.35 1.99
CA LEU A 169 -16.28 22.68 0.68
C LEU A 169 -17.40 22.80 -0.36
N SER A 170 -17.39 23.88 -1.14
CA SER A 170 -18.36 24.07 -2.23
C SER A 170 -18.08 23.11 -3.40
N ASP A 171 -19.06 22.93 -4.28
CA ASP A 171 -18.89 22.13 -5.50
C ASP A 171 -17.76 22.68 -6.39
N GLU A 172 -17.62 24.01 -6.47
CA GLU A 172 -16.52 24.66 -7.18
C GLU A 172 -15.17 24.40 -6.53
N GLN A 173 -15.08 24.38 -5.20
CA GLN A 173 -13.85 24.04 -4.50
C GLN A 173 -13.49 22.56 -4.69
N ASN A 174 -14.45 21.66 -4.57
CA ASN A 174 -14.25 20.22 -4.82
C ASN A 174 -13.74 19.99 -6.25
N LYS A 175 -14.35 20.65 -7.25
CA LYS A 175 -13.88 20.56 -8.64
C LYS A 175 -12.45 21.09 -8.80
N LYS A 176 -12.13 22.24 -8.21
CA LYS A 176 -10.77 22.79 -8.24
C LYS A 176 -9.74 21.88 -7.55
N LEU A 177 -10.10 21.22 -6.46
CA LEU A 177 -9.23 20.25 -5.78
C LEU A 177 -8.91 19.06 -6.69
N VAL A 178 -9.89 18.54 -7.44
CA VAL A 178 -9.68 17.51 -8.45
C VAL A 178 -8.71 17.99 -9.53
N GLU A 179 -8.95 19.16 -10.12
CA GLU A 179 -8.10 19.74 -11.17
C GLU A 179 -6.67 19.99 -10.68
N VAL A 180 -6.50 20.54 -9.47
CA VAL A 180 -5.18 20.74 -8.84
C VAL A 180 -4.49 19.38 -8.66
N GLN A 181 -5.20 18.36 -8.17
CA GLN A 181 -4.61 17.06 -7.96
C GLN A 181 -4.18 16.35 -9.26
N GLU A 182 -4.97 16.48 -10.33
CA GLU A 182 -4.60 15.96 -11.65
C GLU A 182 -3.34 16.66 -12.18
N SER A 183 -3.30 17.98 -12.11
CA SER A 183 -2.12 18.78 -12.51
C SER A 183 -0.88 18.38 -11.69
N LEU A 184 -1.03 18.21 -10.37
CA LEU A 184 0.05 17.78 -9.49
C LEU A 184 0.55 16.37 -9.81
N MET A 185 -0.33 15.46 -10.24
CA MET A 185 0.08 14.11 -10.67
C MET A 185 0.90 14.16 -11.97
N GLU A 186 0.54 15.01 -12.92
CA GLU A 186 1.32 15.21 -14.14
C GLU A 186 2.68 15.82 -13.84
N GLU A 187 2.72 16.86 -13.00
CA GLU A 187 3.95 17.52 -12.56
C GLU A 187 4.89 16.53 -11.84
N MET A 188 4.35 15.71 -10.94
CA MET A 188 5.11 14.68 -10.23
C MET A 188 5.65 13.62 -11.20
N ARG A 189 4.87 13.19 -12.20
CA ARG A 189 5.34 12.25 -13.24
C ARG A 189 6.49 12.84 -14.07
N GLY A 190 6.41 14.14 -14.40
CA GLY A 190 7.48 14.87 -15.07
C GLY A 190 8.76 14.91 -14.22
N LYS A 191 8.65 15.43 -12.98
CA LYS A 191 9.76 15.53 -12.02
C LYS A 191 10.41 14.16 -11.73
N MET A 192 9.60 13.10 -11.58
CA MET A 192 10.10 11.73 -11.43
C MET A 192 10.87 11.25 -12.67
N ARG A 193 10.31 11.45 -13.88
CA ARG A 193 10.98 11.05 -15.13
C ARG A 193 12.33 11.75 -15.27
N GLU A 194 12.41 13.04 -14.97
CA GLU A 194 13.66 13.80 -14.99
C GLU A 194 14.67 13.27 -13.96
N MET A 195 14.22 12.96 -12.75
CA MET A 195 15.08 12.39 -11.70
C MET A 195 15.65 11.02 -12.08
N PHE A 196 14.86 10.16 -12.73
CA PHE A 196 15.30 8.84 -13.19
C PHE A 196 16.13 8.88 -14.49
N ALA A 197 15.82 9.79 -15.41
CA ALA A 197 16.59 9.97 -16.66
C ALA A 197 17.96 10.60 -16.40
N GLY A 198 18.10 11.41 -15.35
CA GLY A 198 19.37 12.02 -14.92
C GLY A 198 20.34 11.08 -14.19
N GLY A 199 20.15 9.75 -14.23
CA GLY A 199 21.08 8.77 -13.64
C GLY A 199 21.19 8.84 -12.11
N GLY A 200 20.16 9.30 -11.40
CA GLY A 200 20.22 9.54 -9.96
C GLY A 200 21.13 10.72 -9.56
N ALA A 201 21.66 11.47 -10.54
CA ALA A 201 22.65 12.53 -10.36
C ALA A 201 22.04 13.95 -10.43
N GLY A 202 20.74 14.09 -10.22
CA GLY A 202 20.17 15.39 -9.88
C GLY A 202 20.64 15.75 -8.47
N GLY A 203 21.80 16.40 -8.35
CA GLY A 203 22.46 16.72 -7.08
C GLY A 203 21.49 17.23 -6.01
N GLY A 204 21.57 16.62 -4.81
CA GLY A 204 20.70 16.86 -3.66
C GLY A 204 20.20 15.55 -3.05
N ASP A 205 19.91 15.55 -1.75
CA ASP A 205 19.31 14.39 -1.07
C ASP A 205 17.91 14.12 -1.66
N PRO A 206 17.65 12.93 -2.25
CA PRO A 206 16.33 12.57 -2.77
C PRO A 206 15.21 12.75 -1.73
N ARG A 207 15.50 12.60 -0.43
CA ARG A 207 14.53 12.81 0.65
C ARG A 207 14.10 14.27 0.76
N GLU A 208 15.05 15.20 0.72
CA GLU A 208 14.77 16.64 0.79
C GLU A 208 13.99 17.11 -0.44
N LYS A 209 14.35 16.64 -1.64
CA LYS A 209 13.59 16.95 -2.87
C LYS A 209 12.15 16.47 -2.81
N MET A 210 11.92 15.28 -2.28
CA MET A 210 10.56 14.75 -2.09
C MET A 210 9.78 15.53 -1.03
N LYS A 211 10.44 16.01 0.02
CA LYS A 211 9.83 16.84 1.06
C LYS A 211 9.41 18.21 0.51
N GLU A 212 10.30 18.86 -0.24
CA GLU A 212 10.02 20.14 -0.90
C GLU A 212 8.86 20.00 -1.89
N MET A 213 8.88 18.95 -2.73
CA MET A 213 7.80 18.66 -3.66
C MET A 213 6.45 18.45 -2.95
N ARG A 214 6.44 17.69 -1.84
CA ARG A 214 5.22 17.51 -1.04
C ARG A 214 4.71 18.83 -0.48
N LYS A 215 5.60 19.68 0.06
CA LYS A 215 5.22 20.99 0.59
C LYS A 215 4.61 21.89 -0.49
N GLU A 216 5.24 21.95 -1.67
CA GLU A 216 4.73 22.72 -2.81
C GLU A 216 3.33 22.24 -3.24
N MET A 217 3.13 20.92 -3.26
CA MET A 217 1.83 20.32 -3.55
C MET A 217 0.78 20.69 -2.48
N ASP A 218 1.14 20.57 -1.20
CA ASP A 218 0.26 20.90 -0.09
C ASP A 218 -0.17 22.38 -0.13
N ASP A 219 0.77 23.29 -0.40
CA ASP A 219 0.50 24.72 -0.53
C ASP A 219 -0.48 25.01 -1.68
N LYS A 220 -0.32 24.36 -2.84
CA LYS A 220 -1.23 24.48 -3.99
C LYS A 220 -2.65 23.97 -3.65
N VAL A 221 -2.76 22.86 -2.93
CA VAL A 221 -4.06 22.31 -2.51
C VAL A 221 -4.73 23.22 -1.48
N LEU A 222 -3.99 23.64 -0.44
CA LEU A 222 -4.51 24.54 0.59
C LEU A 222 -4.93 25.90 0.02
N ALA A 223 -4.31 26.38 -1.06
CA ALA A 223 -4.72 27.64 -1.71
C ALA A 223 -6.18 27.66 -2.22
N VAL A 224 -6.82 26.49 -2.39
CA VAL A 224 -8.23 26.39 -2.78
C VAL A 224 -9.19 26.68 -1.60
N LEU A 225 -8.70 26.51 -0.36
CA LEU A 225 -9.48 26.70 0.86
C LEU A 225 -9.47 28.16 1.30
N THR A 226 -10.58 28.58 1.91
CA THR A 226 -10.64 29.86 2.64
C THR A 226 -9.81 29.80 3.92
N SER A 227 -9.47 30.95 4.50
CA SER A 227 -8.74 31.02 5.77
C SER A 227 -9.48 30.30 6.90
N GLU A 228 -10.81 30.38 6.94
CA GLU A 228 -11.65 29.69 7.93
C GLU A 228 -11.60 28.17 7.74
N GLN A 229 -11.65 27.69 6.50
CA GLN A 229 -11.54 26.26 6.18
C GLN A 229 -10.16 25.71 6.52
N LYS A 230 -9.09 26.47 6.24
CA LYS A 230 -7.72 26.11 6.65
C LYS A 230 -7.62 25.97 8.17
N GLN A 231 -8.13 26.94 8.92
CA GLN A 231 -8.11 26.88 10.37
C GLN A 231 -8.89 25.67 10.88
N LYS A 232 -10.10 25.43 10.35
CA LYS A 232 -10.90 24.27 10.72
C LYS A 232 -10.20 22.95 10.41
N PHE A 233 -9.53 22.87 9.26
CA PHE A 233 -8.76 21.69 8.87
C PHE A 233 -7.59 21.41 9.83
N GLU A 234 -6.88 22.45 10.28
CA GLU A 234 -5.84 22.30 11.31
C GLU A 234 -6.43 21.89 12.66
N ASP A 235 -7.56 22.50 13.08
CA ASP A 235 -8.22 22.16 14.34
C ASP A 235 -8.71 20.70 14.36
N MET A 236 -9.22 20.20 13.22
CA MET A 236 -9.68 18.82 13.07
C MET A 236 -8.56 17.79 13.22
N LYS A 237 -7.29 18.15 13.00
CA LYS A 237 -6.16 17.24 13.19
C LYS A 237 -5.91 16.90 14.66
N GLY A 238 -6.40 17.73 15.58
CA GLY A 238 -6.20 17.52 17.02
C GLY A 238 -4.71 17.55 17.42
N VAL A 239 -4.37 16.82 18.48
CA VAL A 239 -3.00 16.79 19.03
C VAL A 239 -2.06 16.08 18.06
N ALA A 240 -0.90 16.66 17.75
CA ALA A 240 0.10 16.04 16.89
C ALA A 240 0.47 14.61 17.35
N PHE A 241 0.56 13.69 16.41
CA PHE A 241 0.99 12.31 16.62
C PHE A 241 2.16 12.01 15.68
N GLU A 242 3.32 11.71 16.24
CA GLU A 242 4.49 11.31 15.47
C GLU A 242 4.39 9.81 15.16
N MET A 243 4.34 9.47 13.88
CA MET A 243 4.39 8.06 13.49
C MET A 243 5.75 7.48 13.85
N PRO A 244 5.79 6.25 14.38
CA PRO A 244 7.05 5.54 14.56
C PRO A 244 7.79 5.47 13.22
N GLU A 245 9.10 5.69 13.25
CA GLU A 245 9.95 5.50 12.09
C GLU A 245 9.96 4.02 11.73
N GLN A 246 9.07 3.64 10.83
CA GLN A 246 8.77 2.25 10.60
C GLN A 246 9.87 1.59 9.78
N GLU A 247 10.61 0.65 10.37
CA GLU A 247 11.57 -0.25 9.70
C GLU A 247 10.93 -1.16 8.61
N GLY A 248 9.67 -0.93 8.23
CA GLY A 248 8.91 -1.82 7.34
C GLY A 248 7.85 -1.18 6.44
N TRP A 249 7.72 0.14 6.40
CA TRP A 249 6.80 0.82 5.46
C TRP A 249 7.49 1.71 4.42
N GLY A 250 8.81 1.78 4.47
CA GLY A 250 9.67 2.30 3.40
C GLY A 250 10.80 1.32 3.11
N GLY A 251 10.58 0.38 2.17
CA GLY A 251 11.66 -0.34 1.50
C GLY A 251 12.56 -1.21 2.37
N ARG A 252 12.18 -2.48 2.56
CA ARG A 252 13.18 -3.55 2.72
C ARG A 252 13.79 -3.87 1.35
N GLY A 253 14.53 -2.90 0.83
CA GLY A 253 15.29 -2.95 -0.43
C GLY A 253 16.73 -2.55 -0.18
N GLY A 254 17.33 -3.07 0.89
CA GLY A 254 18.72 -2.82 1.23
C GLY A 254 19.20 -3.88 2.22
N ALA A 255 20.31 -4.52 1.89
CA ALA A 255 21.02 -5.51 2.70
C ALA A 255 20.47 -6.95 2.74
N ARG A 256 20.34 -7.59 1.57
CA ARG A 256 20.74 -9.00 1.42
C ARG A 256 21.26 -9.28 0.00
N GLY A 257 22.41 -8.71 -0.32
CA GLY A 257 23.11 -9.00 -1.57
C GLY A 257 24.51 -8.41 -1.50
N GLY A 258 25.47 -9.16 -0.94
CA GLY A 258 26.83 -8.64 -0.79
C GLY A 258 27.77 -9.49 0.06
N ARG A 259 27.87 -10.79 -0.20
CA ARG A 259 29.11 -11.53 0.08
C ARG A 259 29.23 -12.75 -0.83
N GLY A 260 29.57 -12.49 -2.08
CA GLY A 260 29.92 -13.47 -3.08
C GLY A 260 30.83 -12.80 -4.09
N GLY A 261 32.10 -12.67 -3.74
CA GLY A 261 33.04 -11.89 -4.56
C GLY A 261 34.48 -11.89 -4.07
N ASP A 262 34.99 -13.02 -3.58
CA ASP A 262 36.44 -13.23 -3.42
C ASP A 262 36.86 -14.46 -4.22
N ARG A 263 36.92 -14.28 -5.54
CA ARG A 263 37.78 -15.06 -6.42
C ARG A 263 38.60 -14.09 -7.27
N GLY A 264 39.76 -13.75 -6.74
CA GLY A 264 40.78 -12.97 -7.43
C GLY A 264 42.18 -13.39 -6.98
N GLY A 265 42.74 -14.39 -7.67
CA GLY A 265 44.15 -14.45 -8.03
C GLY A 265 45.20 -14.82 -6.98
N ARG A 266 45.74 -16.05 -7.07
CA ARG A 266 47.18 -16.28 -6.89
C ARG A 266 47.66 -17.62 -7.48
N GLY A 267 48.66 -17.55 -8.37
CA GLY A 267 49.61 -18.61 -8.76
C GLY A 267 49.02 -19.76 -9.58
N GLY A 268 49.35 -20.01 -10.84
CA GLY A 268 50.63 -19.79 -11.50
C GLY A 268 51.64 -20.85 -11.08
N ASP A 269 51.51 -22.09 -11.57
CA ASP A 269 52.68 -22.95 -11.72
C ASP A 269 52.52 -24.00 -12.83
N ARG A 270 53.64 -24.25 -13.49
CA ARG A 270 53.82 -24.91 -14.79
C ARG A 270 54.25 -26.36 -14.60
N GLY A 271 54.01 -27.16 -15.65
CA GLY A 271 54.74 -28.40 -15.94
C GLY A 271 54.00 -29.66 -15.46
N GLY A 272 53.98 -30.77 -16.19
CA GLY A 272 54.58 -31.15 -17.46
C GLY A 272 54.23 -32.62 -17.76
N ARG A 273 54.06 -32.92 -19.05
CA ARG A 273 54.35 -34.17 -19.80
C ARG A 273 54.02 -35.58 -19.25
N ALA A 274 53.69 -36.42 -20.25
CA ALA A 274 53.73 -37.91 -20.37
C ALA A 274 52.37 -38.59 -20.15
N ARG A 275 51.72 -39.26 -21.11
CA ARG A 275 52.09 -40.31 -22.10
C ARG A 275 52.49 -41.65 -21.44
N GLY A 276 51.74 -42.71 -21.75
CA GLY A 276 52.01 -44.12 -21.40
C GLY A 276 50.75 -44.76 -20.80
N GLU A 277 49.95 -45.53 -21.54
CA GLU A 277 50.14 -46.98 -21.82
C GLU A 277 50.16 -47.85 -20.55
N GLY A 278 49.31 -48.89 -20.54
CA GLY A 278 49.49 -50.05 -19.66
C GLY A 278 48.25 -50.55 -18.94
N ARG A 279 47.49 -51.44 -19.58
CA ARG A 279 46.86 -52.58 -18.88
C ARG A 279 47.93 -53.66 -18.67
N PRO A 280 47.90 -54.38 -17.54
CA PRO A 280 47.73 -55.84 -17.56
C PRO A 280 46.64 -56.28 -16.55
N GLN A 281 45.72 -57.20 -16.90
CA GLN A 281 45.77 -58.66 -16.68
C GLN A 281 46.05 -59.08 -15.23
N ILE A 282 45.02 -59.52 -14.49
CA ILE A 282 44.65 -60.92 -14.14
C ILE A 282 45.57 -61.54 -13.08
N GLU A 283 44.97 -61.88 -11.93
CA GLU A 283 45.13 -63.02 -11.01
C GLU A 283 44.32 -62.60 -9.75
N GLU A 284 43.37 -63.36 -9.18
CA GLU A 284 43.14 -64.80 -9.05
C GLU A 284 41.61 -65.08 -9.03
#